data_AF-A0A5T6N0I5-F1
#
_entry.id   AF-A0A5T6N0I5-F1
#
_cell.length_a   1.000
_cell.length_b   1.000
_cell.length_c   1.000
_cell.angle_alpha   90.00
_cell.angle_beta   90.00
_cell.angle_gamma   90.00
#
_symmetry.space_group_name_H-M   'P 1'
#
loop_
_entity.id
_entity.type
_entity.pdbx_description
1 polymer ?
#
loop_
_entity_poly.entity_id
_entity_poly.type
_entity_poly.pdbx_seq_one_letter_code
_entity_poly.pdbx_strand_id
1 'polypeptide(L)'
;MPFYVGSGCRPATISNRRIYRIAWSDTPPEMSSWEKCKEFFCSTHQTEALECIRTICHPPAGTTREDVVSRFEQLRTLAYAGCEENIHSGLHGENHFCIMDEDNQEILSVTLDDAGNYTVNCQGYSETHHFTMATEPGVERTEHAEGASGTSCLPATTAPQTAAEYDAVWSAWQRAAPKGEARGRAAVVQEMRDCLKNGNPVLNVGGAGLTTLPDHLPPHITKLIIPRNNYLTRLSRLPPGLRELSVDGNLLASLPALPPGLQSLSVPGNQLPSLPDLPSGLRKLWASGNRLTSLSALPSGLRELIISSNRLTSLPALPSELRELSVSHNLLPSLPELPSGLQELSVSHNRLTRLPESIISLPSYARVNLDGNPLSERTLR
;
A
#
# COMPACT_ATOMS: atom_id res chain seq x y z
N MET A 1 -1.03 3.96 -22.24
CA MET A 1 -2.48 4.15 -21.93
C MET A 1 -3.06 2.90 -21.28
N PRO A 2 -4.16 2.96 -20.51
CA PRO A 2 -4.76 1.76 -19.93
C PRO A 2 -5.52 0.92 -20.98
N PHE A 3 -5.52 -0.40 -20.80
CA PHE A 3 -6.23 -1.34 -21.67
C PHE A 3 -7.73 -1.34 -21.36
N TYR A 4 -8.58 -1.18 -22.38
CA TYR A 4 -10.04 -1.08 -22.21
C TYR A 4 -10.75 -2.40 -22.57
N VAL A 5 -11.65 -2.84 -21.69
CA VAL A 5 -12.33 -4.14 -21.76
C VAL A 5 -13.85 -3.96 -21.68
N GLY A 6 -14.58 -4.78 -22.44
CA GLY A 6 -16.04 -4.88 -22.40
C GLY A 6 -16.74 -4.12 -23.54
N SER A 7 -18.07 -4.22 -23.57
CA SER A 7 -18.91 -3.58 -24.60
C SER A 7 -19.88 -2.55 -23.98
N GLY A 8 -20.20 -1.47 -24.73
CA GLY A 8 -21.19 -0.45 -24.32
C GLY A 8 -20.62 0.88 -23.81
N CYS A 9 -21.45 1.69 -23.14
CA CYS A 9 -21.20 3.12 -22.87
C CYS A 9 -20.15 3.41 -21.78
N ARG A 10 -19.66 2.41 -21.04
CA ARG A 10 -18.67 2.56 -19.95
C ARG A 10 -17.73 1.34 -19.86
N PRO A 11 -16.72 1.21 -20.75
CA PRO A 11 -15.75 0.11 -20.68
C PRO A 11 -15.02 0.09 -19.33
N ALA A 12 -14.55 -1.09 -18.93
CA ALA A 12 -13.60 -1.24 -17.85
C ALA A 12 -12.21 -0.82 -18.30
N THR A 13 -11.39 -0.37 -17.35
CA THR A 13 -10.07 0.19 -17.62
C THR A 13 -9.05 -0.56 -16.78
N ILE A 14 -8.15 -1.29 -17.43
CA ILE A 14 -7.04 -2.02 -16.82
C ILE A 14 -5.77 -1.19 -17.03
N SER A 15 -5.32 -0.50 -15.98
CA SER A 15 -4.08 0.29 -16.06
C SER A 15 -2.84 -0.58 -16.25
N ASN A 16 -1.81 -0.07 -16.94
CA ASN A 16 -0.52 -0.76 -17.10
C ASN A 16 0.12 -1.11 -15.74
N ARG A 17 -0.04 -0.24 -14.73
CA ARG A 17 0.39 -0.52 -13.34
C ARG A 17 -0.33 -1.71 -12.69
N ARG A 18 -1.52 -2.07 -13.17
CA ARG A 18 -2.27 -3.26 -12.72
C ARG A 18 -1.77 -4.51 -13.45
N ILE A 19 -1.51 -4.42 -14.76
CA ILE A 19 -0.88 -5.49 -15.54
C ILE A 19 0.50 -5.84 -14.97
N TYR A 20 1.33 -4.82 -14.72
CA TYR A 20 2.64 -4.98 -14.05
C TYR A 20 2.51 -5.66 -12.67
N ARG A 21 1.50 -5.29 -11.88
CA ARG A 21 1.26 -5.93 -10.57
C ARG A 21 0.80 -7.38 -10.69
N ILE A 22 0.07 -7.74 -11.75
CA ILE A 22 -0.35 -9.12 -12.02
C ILE A 22 0.87 -9.94 -12.47
N ALA A 23 1.72 -9.39 -13.33
CA ALA A 23 2.97 -10.04 -13.73
C ALA A 23 3.90 -10.29 -12.54
N TRP A 24 3.97 -9.37 -11.58
CA TRP A 24 4.89 -9.45 -10.45
C TRP A 24 4.36 -10.21 -9.22
N SER A 25 3.05 -10.51 -9.14
CA SER A 25 2.43 -11.06 -7.92
C SER A 25 1.56 -12.29 -8.21
N ASP A 26 1.82 -13.37 -7.49
CA ASP A 26 1.03 -14.62 -7.57
C ASP A 26 -0.40 -14.48 -7.00
N THR A 27 -0.70 -13.36 -6.35
CA THR A 27 -2.03 -13.09 -5.76
C THR A 27 -3.08 -12.85 -6.85
N PRO A 28 -4.26 -13.50 -6.80
CA PRO A 28 -5.32 -13.29 -7.79
C PRO A 28 -5.76 -11.82 -7.83
N PRO A 29 -5.99 -11.24 -9.03
CA PRO A 29 -6.40 -9.85 -9.16
C PRO A 29 -7.79 -9.65 -8.58
N GLU A 30 -7.87 -9.05 -7.38
CA GLU A 30 -9.16 -8.72 -6.80
C GLU A 30 -9.79 -7.48 -7.45
N MET A 31 -11.10 -7.53 -7.67
CA MET A 31 -11.90 -6.37 -8.05
C MET A 31 -12.37 -5.62 -6.80
N SER A 32 -12.25 -4.30 -6.85
CA SER A 32 -12.84 -3.43 -5.82
C SER A 32 -14.36 -3.58 -5.78
N SER A 33 -14.98 -3.23 -4.66
CA SER A 33 -16.45 -3.24 -4.54
C SER A 33 -17.13 -2.40 -5.61
N TRP A 34 -16.50 -1.29 -6.03
CA TRP A 34 -16.98 -0.45 -7.13
C TRP A 34 -16.92 -1.16 -8.49
N GLU A 35 -15.83 -1.87 -8.78
CA GLU A 35 -15.68 -2.65 -10.01
C GLU A 35 -16.66 -3.82 -10.05
N LYS A 36 -16.87 -4.49 -8.91
CA LYS A 36 -17.89 -5.53 -8.77
C LYS A 36 -19.30 -4.99 -9.01
N CYS A 37 -19.61 -3.81 -8.47
CA CYS A 37 -20.87 -3.12 -8.78
C CYS A 37 -20.95 -2.74 -10.26
N LYS A 38 -19.87 -2.22 -10.86
CA LYS A 38 -19.85 -1.81 -12.27
C LYS A 38 -20.05 -3.00 -13.21
N GLU A 39 -19.41 -4.14 -12.95
CA GLU A 39 -19.59 -5.40 -13.68
C GLU A 39 -21.02 -5.96 -13.56
N PHE A 40 -21.66 -5.75 -12.41
CA PHE A 40 -23.06 -6.14 -12.22
C PHE A 40 -24.03 -5.30 -13.08
N PHE A 41 -23.73 -4.01 -13.28
CA PHE A 41 -24.59 -3.10 -14.06
C PHE A 41 -24.19 -2.96 -15.53
N CYS A 42 -22.97 -3.34 -15.90
CA CYS A 42 -22.41 -3.25 -17.24
C CYS A 42 -21.61 -4.52 -17.48
N SER A 43 -21.87 -5.25 -18.58
CA SER A 43 -21.07 -6.42 -19.00
C SER A 43 -19.67 -5.98 -19.43
N THR A 44 -18.84 -5.62 -18.45
CA THR A 44 -17.50 -5.07 -18.66
C THR A 44 -16.46 -6.14 -18.90
N HIS A 45 -16.77 -7.42 -18.64
CA HIS A 45 -15.88 -8.57 -18.78
C HIS A 45 -14.54 -8.37 -18.07
N GLN A 46 -14.52 -7.52 -17.03
CA GLN A 46 -13.28 -7.09 -16.39
C GLN A 46 -12.66 -8.25 -15.60
N THR A 47 -13.50 -9.06 -14.97
CA THR A 47 -13.07 -10.28 -14.25
C THR A 47 -12.39 -11.26 -15.20
N GLU A 48 -13.02 -11.52 -16.36
CA GLU A 48 -12.54 -12.48 -17.35
C GLU A 48 -11.22 -12.02 -17.98
N ALA A 49 -11.11 -10.73 -18.30
CA ALA A 49 -9.87 -10.17 -18.83
C ALA A 49 -8.73 -10.17 -17.79
N LEU A 50 -9.03 -9.89 -16.51
CA LEU A 50 -8.02 -9.95 -15.44
C LEU A 50 -7.51 -11.38 -15.22
N GLU A 51 -8.38 -12.38 -15.29
CA GLU A 51 -7.99 -13.78 -15.19
C GLU A 51 -7.21 -14.25 -16.42
N CYS A 52 -7.59 -13.77 -17.61
CA CYS A 52 -6.85 -14.02 -18.84
C CYS A 52 -5.42 -13.44 -18.77
N ILE A 53 -5.27 -12.18 -18.32
CA ILE A 53 -3.95 -11.56 -18.12
C ILE A 53 -3.15 -12.31 -17.05
N ARG A 54 -3.78 -12.75 -15.95
CA ARG A 54 -3.13 -13.55 -14.91
C ARG A 54 -2.60 -14.86 -15.47
N THR A 55 -3.39 -15.59 -16.25
CA THR A 55 -2.98 -16.87 -16.82
C THR A 55 -1.92 -16.72 -17.91
N ILE A 56 -1.84 -15.56 -18.57
CA ILE A 56 -0.72 -15.22 -19.46
C ILE A 56 0.54 -14.95 -18.64
N CYS A 57 0.46 -14.18 -17.55
CA CYS A 57 1.63 -13.91 -16.71
C CYS A 57 2.12 -15.12 -15.89
N HIS A 58 1.20 -16.00 -15.49
CA HIS A 58 1.45 -17.17 -14.64
C HIS A 58 0.92 -18.43 -15.32
N PRO A 59 1.58 -18.90 -16.37
CA PRO A 59 1.14 -20.07 -17.12
C PRO A 59 1.12 -21.34 -16.25
N PRO A 60 0.02 -22.12 -16.23
CA PRO A 60 -0.01 -23.42 -15.58
C PRO A 60 0.99 -24.39 -16.23
N ALA A 61 1.49 -25.36 -15.44
CA ALA A 61 2.44 -26.36 -15.91
C ALA A 61 1.88 -27.14 -17.12
N GLY A 62 2.65 -27.20 -18.21
CA GLY A 62 2.24 -27.85 -19.45
C GLY A 62 1.45 -26.96 -20.42
N THR A 63 1.43 -25.64 -20.22
CA THR A 63 0.83 -24.70 -21.18
C THR A 63 1.47 -24.88 -22.56
N THR A 64 0.65 -25.22 -23.56
CA THR A 64 1.08 -25.40 -24.96
C THR A 64 1.03 -24.08 -25.74
N ARG A 65 1.63 -24.04 -26.94
CA ARG A 65 1.56 -22.87 -27.81
C ARG A 65 0.11 -22.51 -28.16
N GLU A 66 -0.71 -23.51 -28.41
CA GLU A 66 -2.14 -23.38 -28.73
C GLU A 66 -2.92 -22.73 -27.58
N ASP A 67 -2.56 -23.06 -26.33
CA ASP A 67 -3.17 -22.44 -25.14
C ASP A 67 -2.84 -20.94 -25.06
N VAL A 68 -1.62 -20.56 -25.43
CA VAL A 68 -1.18 -19.15 -25.42
C VAL A 68 -1.92 -18.36 -26.50
N VAL A 69 -1.99 -18.91 -27.72
CA VAL A 69 -2.76 -18.32 -28.82
C VAL A 69 -4.22 -18.15 -28.41
N SER A 70 -4.83 -19.20 -27.84
CA SER A 70 -6.22 -19.18 -27.37
C SER A 70 -6.46 -18.10 -26.31
N ARG A 71 -5.53 -17.89 -25.38
CA ARG A 71 -5.64 -16.84 -24.36
C ARG A 71 -5.55 -15.43 -24.94
N PHE A 72 -4.62 -15.18 -25.87
CA PHE A 72 -4.51 -13.87 -26.53
C PHE A 72 -5.74 -13.58 -27.42
N GLU A 73 -6.29 -14.60 -28.08
CA GLU A 73 -7.56 -14.50 -28.81
C GLU A 73 -8.77 -14.25 -27.89
N GLN A 74 -8.80 -14.90 -26.73
CA GLN A 74 -9.80 -14.63 -25.70
C GLN A 74 -9.68 -13.18 -25.21
N LEU A 75 -8.48 -12.69 -24.94
CA LEU A 75 -8.27 -11.31 -24.53
C LEU A 75 -8.69 -10.31 -25.63
N ARG A 76 -8.51 -10.68 -26.91
CA ARG A 76 -8.97 -9.91 -28.06
C ARG A 76 -10.49 -9.81 -28.13
N THR A 77 -11.21 -10.92 -27.94
CA THR A 77 -12.69 -10.90 -27.92
C THR A 77 -13.30 -10.12 -26.76
N LEU A 78 -12.54 -9.94 -25.67
CA LEU A 78 -12.94 -9.14 -24.51
C LEU A 78 -12.57 -7.65 -24.62
N ALA A 79 -11.72 -7.28 -25.58
CA ALA A 79 -11.26 -5.90 -25.75
C ALA A 79 -12.40 -4.97 -26.23
N TYR A 80 -12.37 -3.71 -25.82
CA TYR A 80 -13.29 -2.70 -26.35
C TYR A 80 -13.01 -2.46 -27.85
N ALA A 81 -14.04 -2.15 -28.65
CA ALA A 81 -13.90 -1.91 -30.08
C ALA A 81 -12.78 -0.91 -30.41
N GLY A 82 -11.82 -1.33 -31.25
CA GLY A 82 -10.61 -0.57 -31.59
C GLY A 82 -9.39 -0.86 -30.72
N CYS A 83 -9.54 -1.49 -29.55
CA CYS A 83 -8.41 -1.98 -28.74
C CYS A 83 -7.94 -3.38 -29.16
N GLU A 84 -8.72 -4.08 -29.99
CA GLU A 84 -8.37 -5.39 -30.55
C GLU A 84 -7.12 -5.33 -31.43
N GLU A 85 -6.94 -4.22 -32.15
CA GLU A 85 -5.79 -4.00 -33.04
C GLU A 85 -4.46 -3.85 -32.28
N ASN A 86 -4.52 -3.58 -30.97
CA ASN A 86 -3.36 -3.46 -30.10
C ASN A 86 -2.87 -4.81 -29.56
N ILE A 87 -3.62 -5.90 -29.78
CA ILE A 87 -3.24 -7.26 -29.41
C ILE A 87 -2.71 -7.96 -30.65
N HIS A 88 -1.43 -8.32 -30.63
CA HIS A 88 -0.78 -8.96 -31.75
C HIS A 88 -0.30 -10.36 -31.40
N SER A 89 -0.59 -11.29 -32.30
CA SER A 89 0.01 -12.62 -32.35
C SER A 89 0.96 -12.67 -33.56
N GLY A 90 2.25 -12.92 -33.32
CA GLY A 90 3.21 -13.25 -34.36
C GLY A 90 4.07 -12.11 -34.95
N LEU A 91 4.15 -10.93 -34.31
CA LEU A 91 4.82 -9.73 -34.87
C LEU A 91 6.34 -9.90 -35.17
N HIS A 92 7.05 -10.74 -34.42
CA HIS A 92 8.50 -10.95 -34.54
C HIS A 92 8.89 -12.41 -34.81
N GLY A 93 7.94 -13.18 -35.35
CA GLY A 93 8.04 -14.63 -35.53
C GLY A 93 6.82 -15.31 -34.93
N GLU A 94 6.58 -16.56 -35.34
CA GLU A 94 5.39 -17.36 -35.00
C GLU A 94 5.14 -17.59 -33.49
N ASN A 95 6.12 -17.22 -32.65
CA ASN A 95 6.17 -17.50 -31.22
C ASN A 95 6.22 -16.24 -30.33
N HIS A 96 5.95 -15.04 -30.87
CA HIS A 96 5.89 -13.78 -30.12
C HIS A 96 4.47 -13.24 -30.03
N PHE A 97 3.97 -12.96 -28.83
CA PHE A 97 2.63 -12.42 -28.58
C PHE A 97 2.74 -11.16 -27.74
N CYS A 98 2.06 -10.07 -28.11
CA CYS A 98 2.18 -8.82 -27.37
C CYS A 98 0.91 -7.97 -27.34
N ILE A 99 0.81 -7.14 -26.31
CA ILE A 99 -0.17 -6.07 -26.15
C ILE A 99 0.58 -4.75 -26.26
N MET A 100 0.22 -3.93 -27.23
CA MET A 100 0.87 -2.65 -27.52
C MET A 100 0.07 -1.49 -26.88
N ASP A 101 0.75 -0.38 -26.61
CA ASP A 101 0.10 0.91 -26.37
C ASP A 101 0.03 1.78 -27.63
N GLU A 102 -0.60 2.96 -27.51
CA GLU A 102 -0.77 3.92 -28.61
C GLU A 102 0.56 4.46 -29.19
N ASP A 103 1.67 4.32 -28.44
CA ASP A 103 3.02 4.71 -28.87
C ASP A 103 3.79 3.52 -29.49
N ASN A 104 3.09 2.41 -29.81
CA ASN A 104 3.64 1.14 -30.28
C ASN A 104 4.70 0.54 -29.34
N GLN A 105 4.55 0.72 -28.02
CA GLN A 105 5.40 0.08 -27.02
C GLN A 105 4.72 -1.17 -26.44
N GLU A 106 5.48 -2.23 -26.22
CA GLU A 106 4.98 -3.46 -25.62
C GLU A 106 4.66 -3.26 -24.13
N ILE A 107 3.37 -3.34 -23.79
CA ILE A 107 2.89 -3.33 -22.40
C ILE A 107 3.14 -4.69 -21.74
N LEU A 108 2.80 -5.74 -22.46
CA LEU A 108 2.99 -7.14 -22.08
C LEU A 108 3.37 -7.91 -23.34
N SER A 109 4.50 -8.61 -23.34
CA SER A 109 4.87 -9.52 -24.41
C SER A 109 5.28 -10.87 -23.86
N VAL A 110 5.10 -11.89 -24.69
CA VAL A 110 5.35 -13.28 -24.38
C VAL A 110 6.11 -13.89 -25.55
N THR A 111 7.25 -14.50 -25.25
CA THR A 111 8.03 -15.27 -26.23
C THR A 111 8.08 -16.74 -25.82
N LEU A 112 7.76 -17.61 -26.78
CA LEU A 112 7.99 -19.05 -26.70
C LEU A 112 9.26 -19.38 -27.50
N ASP A 113 10.22 -20.06 -26.90
CA ASP A 113 11.35 -20.60 -27.66
C ASP A 113 11.15 -22.08 -28.04
N ASP A 114 11.95 -22.54 -29.00
CA ASP A 114 11.91 -23.93 -29.49
C ASP A 114 12.34 -24.95 -28.41
N ALA A 115 12.85 -24.47 -27.27
CA ALA A 115 13.23 -25.28 -26.10
C ALA A 115 12.11 -25.38 -25.05
N GLY A 116 10.95 -24.75 -25.27
CA GLY A 116 9.80 -24.79 -24.36
C GLY A 116 9.84 -23.73 -23.25
N ASN A 117 10.74 -22.74 -23.33
CA ASN A 117 10.78 -21.64 -22.39
C ASN A 117 9.73 -20.60 -22.74
N TYR A 118 8.95 -20.21 -21.73
CA TYR A 118 7.91 -19.19 -21.82
C TYR A 118 8.40 -17.94 -21.11
N THR A 119 8.75 -16.89 -21.85
CA THR A 119 9.24 -15.65 -21.26
C THR A 119 8.18 -14.58 -21.31
N VAL A 120 7.77 -14.08 -20.14
CA VAL A 120 6.85 -12.95 -19.98
C VAL A 120 7.66 -11.68 -19.77
N ASN A 121 7.44 -10.69 -20.61
CA ASN A 121 8.03 -9.36 -20.50
C ASN A 121 6.93 -8.32 -20.24
N CYS A 122 7.11 -7.48 -19.22
CA CYS A 122 6.18 -6.41 -18.88
C CYS A 122 6.93 -5.18 -18.34
N GLN A 123 7.02 -4.12 -19.15
CA GLN A 123 7.54 -2.80 -18.73
C GLN A 123 8.83 -2.84 -17.87
N GLY A 124 9.85 -3.59 -18.31
CA GLY A 124 11.14 -3.73 -17.62
C GLY A 124 11.23 -4.91 -16.63
N TYR A 125 10.13 -5.65 -16.44
CA TYR A 125 10.12 -6.98 -15.82
C TYR A 125 10.22 -8.06 -16.90
N SER A 126 11.03 -9.09 -16.64
CA SER A 126 11.18 -10.26 -17.52
C SER A 126 11.28 -11.51 -16.65
N GLU A 127 10.40 -12.47 -16.88
CA GLU A 127 10.38 -13.75 -16.17
C GLU A 127 10.28 -14.89 -17.17
N THR A 128 11.20 -15.86 -17.08
CA THR A 128 11.23 -17.03 -17.94
C THR A 128 10.80 -18.26 -17.15
N HIS A 129 9.70 -18.87 -17.58
CA HIS A 129 9.23 -20.16 -17.07
C HIS A 129 9.80 -21.28 -17.95
N HIS A 130 10.58 -22.16 -17.34
CA HIS A 130 11.14 -23.33 -18.00
C HIS A 130 10.12 -24.47 -17.96
N PHE A 131 9.47 -24.76 -19.07
CA PHE A 131 8.62 -25.93 -19.19
C PHE A 131 9.42 -27.04 -19.87
N THR A 132 9.84 -28.04 -19.08
CA THR A 132 10.39 -29.28 -19.64
C THR A 132 9.34 -29.91 -20.55
N MET A 133 9.57 -29.85 -21.86
CA MET A 133 8.85 -30.67 -22.82
C MET A 133 9.13 -32.13 -22.46
N ALA A 134 8.15 -32.79 -21.85
CA ALA A 134 8.23 -34.21 -21.58
C ALA A 134 8.34 -34.95 -22.92
N THR A 135 9.56 -35.31 -23.30
CA THR A 135 9.81 -36.43 -24.20
C THR A 135 9.15 -37.68 -23.61
N GLU A 136 8.51 -38.45 -24.49
CA GLU A 136 7.71 -39.64 -24.23
C GLU A 136 8.26 -40.61 -23.16
N PRO A 137 7.38 -41.36 -22.46
CA PRO A 137 7.79 -42.22 -21.36
C PRO A 137 8.50 -43.47 -21.87
N GLY A 138 9.73 -43.71 -21.40
CA GLY A 138 10.47 -44.91 -21.74
C GLY A 138 11.69 -45.18 -20.85
N VAL A 139 11.46 -46.06 -19.87
CA VAL A 139 12.43 -47.00 -19.26
C VAL A 139 13.29 -46.51 -18.07
N GLU A 140 13.14 -47.27 -16.98
CA GLU A 140 13.91 -47.33 -15.74
C GLU A 140 15.43 -47.28 -15.91
N ARG A 141 16.15 -46.70 -14.95
CA ARG A 141 17.06 -47.43 -14.02
C ARG A 141 17.85 -46.51 -13.09
N THR A 142 17.70 -46.82 -11.79
CA THR A 142 18.71 -46.91 -10.72
C THR A 142 20.01 -46.08 -10.75
N GLU A 143 20.26 -45.51 -9.56
CA GLU A 143 21.52 -45.53 -8.80
C GLU A 143 22.44 -44.29 -8.74
N HIS A 144 22.66 -43.91 -7.49
CA HIS A 144 23.90 -43.46 -6.84
C HIS A 144 24.39 -42.00 -6.94
N ALA A 145 24.86 -41.60 -5.76
CA ALA A 145 25.33 -40.29 -5.34
C ALA A 145 26.78 -40.03 -5.75
N GLU A 146 27.12 -38.74 -5.85
CA GLU A 146 28.26 -38.03 -5.22
C GLU A 146 28.68 -36.84 -6.10
N GLY A 147 29.10 -35.74 -5.48
CA GLY A 147 29.94 -34.73 -6.14
C GLY A 147 29.55 -33.29 -5.87
N ALA A 148 30.45 -32.58 -5.20
CA ALA A 148 30.29 -31.23 -4.68
C ALA A 148 30.41 -30.09 -5.70
N SER A 149 30.09 -28.89 -5.18
CA SER A 149 30.62 -27.56 -5.54
C SER A 149 29.82 -26.70 -6.51
N GLY A 150 29.06 -25.78 -5.91
CA GLY A 150 29.42 -24.37 -5.96
C GLY A 150 28.78 -23.54 -7.07
N THR A 151 27.63 -22.92 -6.77
CA THR A 151 27.36 -21.55 -7.20
C THR A 151 26.39 -20.89 -6.22
N SER A 152 26.93 -19.87 -5.56
CA SER A 152 26.20 -18.84 -4.83
C SER A 152 25.19 -18.16 -5.75
N CYS A 153 23.89 -18.38 -5.51
CA CYS A 153 22.84 -17.50 -5.99
C CYS A 153 21.97 -17.10 -4.79
N LEU A 154 22.00 -15.80 -4.49
CA LEU A 154 21.21 -15.13 -3.45
C LEU A 154 19.72 -15.47 -3.64
N PRO A 155 18.98 -15.87 -2.58
CA PRO A 155 17.54 -15.96 -2.71
C PRO A 155 16.96 -14.54 -2.77
N ALA A 156 15.94 -14.39 -3.61
CA ALA A 156 15.03 -13.26 -3.63
C ALA A 156 14.64 -12.84 -2.20
N THR A 157 14.49 -11.54 -1.96
CA THR A 157 14.31 -10.89 -0.65
C THR A 157 13.05 -11.35 0.09
N THR A 158 13.08 -12.57 0.61
CA THR A 158 12.12 -13.09 1.58
C THR A 158 12.34 -12.36 2.89
N ALA A 159 11.26 -11.95 3.58
CA ALA A 159 11.39 -11.33 4.89
C ALA A 159 12.17 -12.28 5.83
N PRO A 160 13.12 -11.76 6.64
CA PRO A 160 13.91 -12.59 7.55
C PRO A 160 12.98 -13.40 8.47
N GLN A 161 13.18 -14.72 8.49
CA GLN A 161 12.41 -15.70 9.23
C GLN A 161 13.17 -16.21 10.47
N THR A 162 14.49 -16.03 10.52
CA THR A 162 15.33 -16.45 11.65
C THR A 162 15.96 -15.28 12.39
N ALA A 163 16.25 -15.44 13.68
CA ALA A 163 16.93 -14.43 14.48
C ALA A 163 18.31 -14.05 13.90
N ALA A 164 18.99 -14.98 13.22
CA ALA A 164 20.26 -14.75 12.54
C ALA A 164 20.11 -13.84 11.31
N GLU A 165 19.03 -13.97 10.54
CA GLU A 165 18.76 -13.10 9.39
C GLU A 165 18.40 -11.68 9.85
N TYR A 166 17.62 -11.53 10.93
CA TYR A 166 17.40 -10.22 11.56
C TYR A 166 18.71 -9.58 12.02
N ASP A 167 19.58 -10.36 12.68
CA ASP A 167 20.87 -9.86 13.14
C ASP A 167 21.77 -9.40 11.98
N ALA A 168 21.75 -10.11 10.85
CA ALA A 168 22.48 -9.72 9.64
C ALA A 168 21.96 -8.38 9.08
N VAL A 169 20.64 -8.20 8.98
CA VAL A 169 20.01 -6.96 8.51
C VAL A 169 20.38 -5.78 9.43
N TRP A 170 20.27 -5.97 10.74
CA TRP A 170 20.55 -4.91 11.71
C TRP A 170 22.05 -4.57 11.76
N SER A 171 22.92 -5.57 11.67
CA SER A 171 24.36 -5.38 11.61
C SER A 171 24.79 -4.66 10.34
N ALA A 172 24.12 -4.91 9.20
CA ALA A 172 24.34 -4.14 7.98
C ALA A 172 23.91 -2.68 8.13
N TRP A 173 22.72 -2.42 8.69
CA TRP A 173 22.20 -1.07 8.94
C TRP A 173 23.07 -0.26 9.91
N GLN A 174 23.59 -0.91 10.96
CA GLN A 174 24.53 -0.29 11.91
C GLN A 174 25.87 0.04 11.24
N ARG A 175 26.40 -0.82 10.38
CA ARG A 175 27.65 -0.55 9.63
C ARG A 175 27.49 0.59 8.63
N ALA A 176 26.31 0.74 8.04
CA ALA A 176 25.97 1.83 7.13
C ALA A 176 25.66 3.17 7.85
N ALA A 177 26.08 3.34 9.11
CA ALA A 177 25.84 4.57 9.88
C ALA A 177 26.62 5.76 9.32
N PRO A 178 25.95 6.89 9.01
CA PRO A 178 26.60 8.17 8.76
C PRO A 178 27.39 8.64 9.98
N LYS A 179 28.34 9.57 9.75
CA LYS A 179 29.14 10.18 10.83
C LYS A 179 28.21 10.81 11.88
N GLY A 180 28.36 10.41 13.14
CA GLY A 180 27.55 10.87 14.26
C GLY A 180 26.38 9.96 14.65
N GLU A 181 25.93 9.05 13.78
CA GLU A 181 24.80 8.14 14.06
C GLU A 181 25.23 6.79 14.66
N ALA A 182 26.52 6.44 14.61
CA ALA A 182 26.98 5.10 14.97
C ALA A 182 26.55 4.64 16.38
N ARG A 183 26.68 5.51 17.38
CA ARG A 183 26.26 5.21 18.76
C ARG A 183 24.74 5.06 18.87
N GLY A 184 23.98 5.89 18.14
CA GLY A 184 22.54 5.83 18.08
C GLY A 184 22.06 4.53 17.46
N ARG A 185 22.55 4.20 16.27
CA ARG A 185 22.20 2.94 15.58
C ARG A 185 22.57 1.72 16.41
N ALA A 186 23.74 1.71 17.06
CA ALA A 186 24.15 0.60 17.93
C ALA A 186 23.18 0.41 19.10
N ALA A 187 22.71 1.48 19.74
CA ALA A 187 21.73 1.39 20.81
C ALA A 187 20.40 0.81 20.31
N VAL A 188 19.90 1.25 19.14
CA VAL A 188 18.67 0.70 18.56
C VAL A 188 18.81 -0.77 18.18
N VAL A 189 19.94 -1.17 17.59
CA VAL A 189 20.20 -2.58 17.29
C VAL A 189 20.20 -3.42 18.56
N GLN A 190 20.79 -2.92 19.65
CA GLN A 190 20.77 -3.60 20.93
C GLN A 190 19.33 -3.76 21.46
N GLU A 191 18.54 -2.69 21.45
CA GLU A 191 17.13 -2.73 21.85
C GLU A 191 16.31 -3.71 21.00
N MET A 192 16.54 -3.77 19.68
CA MET A 192 15.87 -4.72 18.79
C MET A 192 16.25 -6.18 19.11
N ARG A 193 17.53 -6.45 19.40
CA ARG A 193 17.98 -7.77 19.85
C ARG A 193 17.37 -8.16 21.18
N ASP A 194 17.34 -7.23 22.13
CA ASP A 194 16.75 -7.46 23.43
C ASP A 194 15.25 -7.74 23.29
N CYS A 195 14.54 -6.99 22.45
CA CYS A 195 13.13 -7.23 22.13
C CYS A 195 12.87 -8.63 21.56
N LEU A 196 13.71 -9.12 20.63
CA LEU A 196 13.59 -10.50 20.12
C LEU A 196 13.87 -11.54 21.19
N LYS A 197 14.85 -11.30 22.07
CA LYS A 197 15.27 -12.27 23.08
C LYS A 197 14.27 -12.41 24.22
N ASN A 198 13.70 -11.31 24.67
CA ASN A 198 12.78 -11.27 25.82
C ASN A 198 11.29 -11.26 25.42
N GLY A 199 10.98 -11.17 24.12
CA GLY A 199 9.61 -11.10 23.63
C GLY A 199 8.90 -9.77 23.95
N ASN A 200 9.65 -8.70 24.25
CA ASN A 200 9.08 -7.40 24.57
C ASN A 200 8.27 -6.87 23.38
N PRO A 201 6.97 -6.55 23.56
CA PRO A 201 6.12 -6.07 22.49
C PRO A 201 6.33 -4.58 22.18
N VAL A 202 7.13 -3.85 22.96
CA VAL A 202 7.35 -2.41 22.81
C VAL A 202 8.77 -2.15 22.34
N LEU A 203 8.92 -1.52 21.16
CA LEU A 203 10.20 -1.05 20.64
C LEU A 203 10.23 0.48 20.66
N ASN A 204 11.19 1.06 21.37
CA ASN A 204 11.49 2.49 21.33
C ASN A 204 12.86 2.69 20.69
N VAL A 205 12.91 3.35 19.52
CA VAL A 205 14.16 3.56 18.79
C VAL A 205 15.03 4.70 19.36
N GLY A 206 14.55 5.40 20.40
CA GLY A 206 15.29 6.49 21.03
C GLY A 206 15.46 7.72 20.13
N GLY A 207 15.82 8.86 20.74
CA GLY A 207 16.12 10.10 20.02
C GLY A 207 17.61 10.22 19.76
N ALA A 208 18.10 9.60 18.69
CA ALA A 208 19.54 9.47 18.46
C ALA A 208 20.04 10.09 17.15
N GLY A 209 19.25 10.99 16.56
CA GLY A 209 19.57 11.65 15.29
C GLY A 209 19.49 10.71 14.10
N LEU A 210 18.66 9.66 14.16
CA LEU A 210 18.58 8.64 13.12
C LEU A 210 18.04 9.25 11.83
N THR A 211 18.72 8.99 10.71
CA THR A 211 18.25 9.41 9.37
C THR A 211 17.43 8.33 8.66
N THR A 212 17.61 7.06 9.05
CA THR A 212 16.91 5.91 8.47
C THR A 212 16.60 4.88 9.56
N LEU A 213 15.69 3.96 9.28
CA LEU A 213 15.46 2.74 10.08
C LEU A 213 15.82 1.51 9.25
N PRO A 214 16.12 0.37 9.88
CA PRO A 214 16.34 -0.89 9.17
C PRO A 214 15.06 -1.33 8.43
N ASP A 215 15.23 -2.06 7.34
CA ASP A 215 14.13 -2.51 6.48
C ASP A 215 13.18 -3.49 7.18
N HIS A 216 13.70 -4.23 8.16
CA HIS A 216 12.95 -5.19 8.96
C HIS A 216 13.05 -4.89 10.45
N LEU A 217 11.88 -4.65 11.05
CA LEU A 217 11.70 -4.50 12.49
C LEU A 217 11.32 -5.86 13.11
N PRO A 218 11.54 -6.08 14.42
CA PRO A 218 11.13 -7.32 15.06
C PRO A 218 9.63 -7.60 14.85
N PRO A 219 9.24 -8.81 14.42
CA PRO A 219 7.90 -9.07 13.88
C PRO A 219 6.80 -9.13 14.96
N HIS A 220 7.17 -9.40 16.22
CA HIS A 220 6.24 -9.60 17.34
C HIS A 220 5.86 -8.30 18.07
N ILE A 221 6.43 -7.15 17.68
CA ILE A 221 6.14 -5.89 18.36
C ILE A 221 4.70 -5.44 18.08
N THR A 222 4.06 -4.92 19.12
CA THR A 222 2.72 -4.32 19.02
C THR A 222 2.76 -2.81 19.16
N LYS A 223 3.84 -2.25 19.71
CA LYS A 223 4.03 -0.81 19.88
C LYS A 223 5.40 -0.36 19.39
N LEU A 224 5.40 0.59 18.45
CA LEU A 224 6.59 1.22 17.92
C LEU A 224 6.59 2.71 18.28
N ILE A 225 7.65 3.14 18.97
CA ILE A 225 7.86 4.52 19.38
C ILE A 225 9.11 5.06 18.70
N ILE A 226 8.92 6.12 17.93
CA ILE A 226 9.95 6.87 17.23
C ILE A 226 9.85 8.31 17.73
N PRO A 227 10.64 8.70 18.73
CA PRO A 227 10.53 10.02 19.34
C PRO A 227 11.13 11.11 18.43
N ARG A 228 10.92 12.36 18.88
CA ARG A 228 11.61 13.55 18.36
C ARG A 228 13.13 13.37 18.46
N ASN A 229 13.86 14.19 17.70
CA ASN A 229 15.33 14.11 17.52
C ASN A 229 15.79 12.96 16.64
N ASN A 230 14.93 12.50 15.74
CA ASN A 230 15.33 11.75 14.57
C ASN A 230 15.01 12.59 13.33
N TYR A 231 15.74 12.37 12.26
CA TYR A 231 15.61 13.08 10.99
C TYR A 231 15.08 12.14 9.91
N LEU A 232 14.20 11.21 10.30
CA LEU A 232 13.66 10.23 9.38
C LEU A 232 12.85 10.91 8.29
N THR A 233 13.17 10.62 7.04
CA THR A 233 12.41 11.08 5.86
C THR A 233 11.40 10.04 5.38
N ARG A 234 11.63 8.77 5.71
CA ARG A 234 10.79 7.61 5.36
C ARG A 234 10.83 6.56 6.46
N LEU A 235 9.77 5.75 6.53
CA LEU A 235 9.72 4.54 7.35
C LEU A 235 9.81 3.29 6.46
N SER A 236 10.38 2.23 6.99
CA SER A 236 10.37 0.88 6.40
C SER A 236 9.02 0.19 6.60
N ARG A 237 8.89 -1.05 6.12
CA ARG A 237 7.65 -1.82 6.24
C ARG A 237 7.33 -2.08 7.71
N LEU A 238 6.10 -1.75 8.11
CA LEU A 238 5.63 -1.95 9.48
C LEU A 238 5.31 -3.43 9.75
N PRO A 239 5.57 -3.94 10.96
CA PRO A 239 5.16 -5.29 11.35
C PRO A 239 3.65 -5.48 11.26
N PRO A 240 3.15 -6.62 10.77
CA PRO A 240 1.72 -6.85 10.58
C PRO A 240 0.93 -6.88 11.90
N GLY A 241 1.58 -7.25 13.01
CA GLY A 241 0.98 -7.30 14.35
C GLY A 241 0.93 -5.97 15.10
N LEU A 242 1.40 -4.87 14.49
CA LEU A 242 1.50 -3.58 15.16
C LEU A 242 0.10 -3.00 15.49
N ARG A 243 -0.07 -2.55 16.73
CA ARG A 243 -1.31 -1.95 17.25
C ARG A 243 -1.16 -0.45 17.53
N GLU A 244 0.04 -0.02 17.92
CA GLU A 244 0.33 1.37 18.24
C GLU A 244 1.58 1.84 17.48
N LEU A 245 1.45 2.92 16.71
CA LEU A 245 2.56 3.59 16.06
C LEU A 245 2.63 5.04 16.54
N SER A 246 3.77 5.43 17.10
CA SER A 246 4.06 6.81 17.48
C SER A 246 5.33 7.31 16.81
N VAL A 247 5.23 8.34 15.97
CA VAL A 247 6.34 8.96 15.26
C VAL A 247 6.26 10.48 15.39
N ASP A 248 6.93 11.03 16.39
CA ASP A 248 6.81 12.44 16.75
C ASP A 248 8.02 13.24 16.24
N GLY A 249 7.79 14.42 15.66
CA GLY A 249 8.81 15.41 15.35
C GLY A 249 9.95 14.88 14.48
N ASN A 250 9.61 14.32 13.32
CA ASN A 250 10.53 13.83 12.29
C ASN A 250 10.30 14.59 10.97
N LEU A 251 10.96 14.17 9.89
CA LEU A 251 10.86 14.80 8.56
C LEU A 251 10.10 13.92 7.57
N LEU A 252 9.18 13.09 8.05
CA LEU A 252 8.47 12.13 7.20
C LEU A 252 7.67 12.85 6.11
N ALA A 253 7.95 12.49 4.86
CA ALA A 253 7.22 12.99 3.69
C ALA A 253 6.04 12.07 3.32
N SER A 254 6.07 10.81 3.76
CA SER A 254 4.98 9.85 3.57
C SER A 254 5.01 8.77 4.66
N LEU A 255 3.90 8.06 4.80
CA LEU A 255 3.82 6.84 5.61
C LEU A 255 3.67 5.61 4.70
N PRO A 256 4.23 4.45 5.10
CA PRO A 256 3.99 3.18 4.43
C PRO A 256 2.54 2.72 4.65
N ALA A 257 2.14 1.64 3.97
CA ALA A 257 0.85 1.00 4.23
C ALA A 257 0.72 0.62 5.71
N LEU A 258 -0.39 0.99 6.31
CA LEU A 258 -0.66 0.73 7.73
C LEU A 258 -1.12 -0.71 7.92
N PRO A 259 -0.68 -1.38 9.00
CA PRO A 259 -1.14 -2.73 9.28
C PRO A 259 -2.64 -2.73 9.65
N PRO A 260 -3.40 -3.75 9.22
CA PRO A 260 -4.86 -3.79 9.40
C PRO A 260 -5.29 -3.82 10.87
N GLY A 261 -4.41 -4.31 11.76
CA GLY A 261 -4.65 -4.37 13.21
C GLY A 261 -4.32 -3.09 13.99
N LEU A 262 -3.89 -2.01 13.32
CA LEU A 262 -3.48 -0.78 14.00
C LEU A 262 -4.68 -0.10 14.69
N GLN A 263 -4.52 0.25 15.96
CA GLN A 263 -5.54 0.85 16.82
C GLN A 263 -5.22 2.31 17.16
N SER A 264 -3.94 2.67 17.22
CA SER A 264 -3.49 4.04 17.53
C SER A 264 -2.39 4.46 16.57
N LEU A 265 -2.60 5.59 15.90
CA LEU A 265 -1.62 6.23 15.03
C LEU A 265 -1.35 7.65 15.53
N SER A 266 -0.11 7.91 15.92
CA SER A 266 0.39 9.23 16.31
C SER A 266 1.57 9.59 15.43
N VAL A 267 1.43 10.61 14.59
CA VAL A 267 2.47 11.14 13.70
C VAL A 267 2.63 12.67 13.76
N PRO A 268 2.59 13.31 14.95
CA PRO A 268 2.64 14.77 15.03
C PRO A 268 4.01 15.33 14.62
N GLY A 269 4.00 16.57 14.09
CA GLY A 269 5.23 17.31 13.79
C GLY A 269 6.07 16.70 12.67
N ASN A 270 5.43 16.15 11.63
CA ASN A 270 6.10 15.64 10.42
C ASN A 270 5.82 16.55 9.21
N GLN A 271 6.13 16.09 7.99
CA GLN A 271 5.89 16.84 6.75
C GLN A 271 4.87 16.16 5.83
N LEU A 272 3.93 15.39 6.40
CA LEU A 272 3.01 14.56 5.64
C LEU A 272 2.02 15.44 4.84
N PRO A 273 1.96 15.32 3.50
CA PRO A 273 0.96 16.00 2.68
C PRO A 273 -0.39 15.24 2.67
N SER A 274 -0.36 13.93 2.90
CA SER A 274 -1.51 13.05 2.98
C SER A 274 -1.25 11.88 3.93
N LEU A 275 -2.32 11.19 4.33
CA LEU A 275 -2.26 9.91 5.05
C LEU A 275 -2.60 8.75 4.09
N PRO A 276 -2.02 7.56 4.31
CA PRO A 276 -2.45 6.34 3.62
C PRO A 276 -3.84 5.90 4.10
N ASP A 277 -4.41 4.87 3.47
CA ASP A 277 -5.69 4.31 3.89
C ASP A 277 -5.65 3.88 5.36
N LEU A 278 -6.63 4.39 6.11
CA LEU A 278 -6.73 4.16 7.54
C LEU A 278 -7.38 2.78 7.79
N PRO A 279 -6.78 1.94 8.64
CA PRO A 279 -7.35 0.63 8.92
C PRO A 279 -8.67 0.76 9.69
N SER A 280 -9.61 -0.14 9.40
CA SER A 280 -10.97 -0.12 9.98
C SER A 280 -10.99 -0.22 11.51
N GLY A 281 -9.96 -0.82 12.11
CA GLY A 281 -9.80 -0.96 13.56
C GLY A 281 -9.20 0.25 14.27
N LEU A 282 -8.85 1.32 13.56
CA LEU A 282 -8.20 2.50 14.15
C LEU A 282 -9.16 3.25 15.07
N ARG A 283 -8.71 3.53 16.30
CA ARG A 283 -9.48 4.23 17.34
C ARG A 283 -8.94 5.63 17.63
N LYS A 284 -7.64 5.84 17.46
CA LYS A 284 -6.97 7.12 17.73
C LYS A 284 -6.11 7.54 16.54
N LEU A 285 -6.30 8.77 16.08
CA LEU A 285 -5.49 9.37 15.02
C LEU A 285 -5.02 10.76 15.45
N TRP A 286 -3.71 10.89 15.70
CA TRP A 286 -3.06 12.15 16.04
C TRP A 286 -2.04 12.51 14.97
N ALA A 287 -2.31 13.52 14.14
CA ALA A 287 -1.41 13.93 13.04
C ALA A 287 -1.22 15.46 13.01
N SER A 288 -1.19 16.08 14.19
CA SER A 288 -1.06 17.53 14.32
C SER A 288 0.29 18.07 13.84
N GLY A 289 0.34 19.28 13.30
CA GLY A 289 1.58 19.90 12.85
C GLY A 289 2.19 19.21 11.61
N ASN A 290 1.35 18.87 10.64
CA ASN A 290 1.75 18.29 9.34
C ASN A 290 1.39 19.26 8.20
N ARG A 291 1.36 18.77 6.96
CA ARG A 291 0.97 19.53 5.76
C ARG A 291 -0.28 18.94 5.09
N LEU A 292 -1.14 18.27 5.87
CA LEU A 292 -2.32 17.58 5.35
C LEU A 292 -3.29 18.59 4.73
N THR A 293 -3.68 18.36 3.48
CA THR A 293 -4.67 19.19 2.76
C THR A 293 -6.06 18.57 2.74
N SER A 294 -6.14 17.25 2.90
CA SER A 294 -7.39 16.49 2.95
C SER A 294 -7.21 15.22 3.78
N LEU A 295 -8.33 14.57 4.10
CA LEU A 295 -8.39 13.24 4.71
C LEU A 295 -9.23 12.30 3.85
N SER A 296 -8.86 11.02 3.84
CA SER A 296 -9.70 9.93 3.32
C SER A 296 -10.89 9.66 4.24
N ALA A 297 -11.74 8.70 3.86
CA ALA A 297 -12.80 8.21 4.74
C ALA A 297 -12.24 7.77 6.11
N LEU A 298 -12.90 8.19 7.18
CA LEU A 298 -12.52 7.83 8.54
C LEU A 298 -13.10 6.47 8.91
N PRO A 299 -12.37 5.65 9.69
CA PRO A 299 -12.89 4.38 10.16
C PRO A 299 -14.05 4.60 11.13
N SER A 300 -15.08 3.76 11.04
CA SER A 300 -16.32 3.91 11.81
C SER A 300 -16.13 3.83 13.33
N GLY A 301 -15.08 3.13 13.79
CA GLY A 301 -14.73 2.98 15.19
C GLY A 301 -13.76 4.04 15.75
N LEU A 302 -13.47 5.10 14.99
CA LEU A 302 -12.56 6.17 15.44
C LEU A 302 -13.20 6.97 16.58
N ARG A 303 -12.43 7.22 17.64
CA ARG A 303 -12.87 7.91 18.85
C ARG A 303 -12.17 9.24 19.06
N GLU A 304 -10.90 9.34 18.66
CA GLU A 304 -10.08 10.54 18.82
C GLU A 304 -9.47 10.92 17.47
N LEU A 305 -9.73 12.16 17.03
CA LEU A 305 -9.16 12.74 15.83
C LEU A 305 -8.50 14.09 16.17
N ILE A 306 -7.17 14.11 16.25
CA ILE A 306 -6.38 15.30 16.63
C ILE A 306 -5.40 15.64 15.50
N ILE A 307 -5.80 16.54 14.62
CA ILE A 307 -5.10 16.90 13.38
C ILE A 307 -4.94 18.43 13.25
N SER A 308 -4.79 19.10 14.39
CA SER A 308 -4.56 20.55 14.48
C SER A 308 -3.28 20.99 13.77
N SER A 309 -3.20 22.26 13.36
CA SER A 309 -2.04 22.83 12.65
C SER A 309 -1.70 22.08 11.36
N ASN A 310 -2.69 22.00 10.46
CA ASN A 310 -2.56 21.44 9.12
C ASN A 310 -3.09 22.45 8.08
N ARG A 311 -3.39 22.01 6.85
CA ARG A 311 -3.90 22.84 5.75
C ARG A 311 -5.23 22.32 5.22
N LEU A 312 -6.04 21.70 6.10
CA LEU A 312 -7.30 21.08 5.72
C LEU A 312 -8.31 22.15 5.28
N THR A 313 -8.90 21.97 4.12
CA THR A 313 -9.98 22.82 3.58
C THR A 313 -11.36 22.17 3.71
N SER A 314 -11.42 20.90 4.08
CA SER A 314 -12.66 20.18 4.37
C SER A 314 -12.38 18.99 5.31
N LEU A 315 -13.44 18.44 5.90
CA LEU A 315 -13.40 17.17 6.63
C LEU A 315 -14.34 16.17 5.98
N PRO A 316 -14.01 14.87 5.98
CA PRO A 316 -14.92 13.80 5.61
C PRO A 316 -16.06 13.66 6.65
N ALA A 317 -17.03 12.80 6.37
CA ALA A 317 -18.05 12.43 7.35
C ALA A 317 -17.40 11.92 8.65
N LEU A 318 -17.87 12.43 9.77
CA LEU A 318 -17.35 12.05 11.09
C LEU A 318 -18.02 10.75 11.54
N PRO A 319 -17.27 9.81 12.12
CA PRO A 319 -17.84 8.57 12.63
C PRO A 319 -18.69 8.83 13.87
N SER A 320 -19.76 8.05 14.04
CA SER A 320 -20.70 8.20 15.16
C SER A 320 -20.08 7.93 16.54
N GLU A 321 -19.01 7.14 16.60
CA GLU A 321 -18.26 6.86 17.84
C GLU A 321 -17.29 7.97 18.25
N LEU A 322 -17.10 9.02 17.44
CA LEU A 322 -16.12 10.06 17.72
C LEU A 322 -16.46 10.82 19.01
N ARG A 323 -15.47 10.94 19.89
CA ARG A 323 -15.58 11.62 21.19
C ARG A 323 -14.77 12.91 21.24
N GLU A 324 -13.64 12.95 20.55
CA GLU A 324 -12.75 14.11 20.52
C GLU A 324 -12.38 14.47 19.09
N LEU A 325 -12.64 15.74 18.73
CA LEU A 325 -12.26 16.32 17.45
C LEU A 325 -11.46 17.60 17.70
N SER A 326 -10.19 17.58 17.28
CA SER A 326 -9.30 18.75 17.32
C SER A 326 -8.71 18.99 15.94
N VAL A 327 -9.20 20.05 15.30
CA VAL A 327 -8.82 20.49 13.94
C VAL A 327 -8.47 21.98 13.95
N SER A 328 -8.03 22.49 15.10
CA SER A 328 -7.63 23.88 15.27
C SER A 328 -6.48 24.26 14.34
N HIS A 329 -6.36 25.54 13.96
CA HIS A 329 -5.35 26.02 13.01
C HIS A 329 -5.36 25.25 11.67
N ASN A 330 -6.53 25.23 11.02
CA ASN A 330 -6.71 24.73 9.65
C ASN A 330 -7.39 25.81 8.79
N LEU A 331 -7.87 25.44 7.60
CA LEU A 331 -8.49 26.34 6.64
C LEU A 331 -9.95 25.96 6.38
N LEU A 332 -10.64 25.38 7.37
CA LEU A 332 -11.99 24.86 7.21
C LEU A 332 -13.02 26.01 7.06
N PRO A 333 -13.77 26.07 5.95
CA PRO A 333 -14.85 27.06 5.77
C PRO A 333 -16.16 26.64 6.45
N SER A 334 -16.33 25.33 6.68
CA SER A 334 -17.50 24.71 7.31
C SER A 334 -17.09 23.39 8.00
N LEU A 335 -17.97 22.88 8.86
CA LEU A 335 -17.85 21.55 9.47
C LEU A 335 -18.90 20.60 8.87
N PRO A 336 -18.62 19.29 8.80
CA PRO A 336 -19.64 18.27 8.55
C PRO A 336 -20.56 18.12 9.76
N GLU A 337 -21.58 17.26 9.64
CA GLU A 337 -22.43 16.87 10.77
C GLU A 337 -21.59 16.32 11.93
N LEU A 338 -21.83 16.85 13.12
CA LEU A 338 -21.17 16.47 14.35
C LEU A 338 -21.87 15.25 14.97
N PRO A 339 -21.12 14.24 15.44
CA PRO A 339 -21.72 13.12 16.12
C PRO A 339 -22.28 13.55 17.48
N SER A 340 -23.49 13.10 17.80
CA SER A 340 -24.17 13.44 19.07
C SER A 340 -23.42 12.97 20.32
N GLY A 341 -22.47 12.04 20.17
CA GLY A 341 -21.60 11.56 21.24
C GLY A 341 -20.33 12.37 21.46
N LEU A 342 -20.10 13.44 20.69
CA LEU A 342 -18.87 14.24 20.74
C LEU A 342 -18.77 15.02 22.05
N GLN A 343 -17.63 14.92 22.72
CA GLN A 343 -17.39 15.48 24.06
C GLN A 343 -16.45 16.69 24.01
N GLU A 344 -15.52 16.71 23.06
CA GLU A 344 -14.55 17.80 22.88
C GLU A 344 -14.50 18.17 21.40
N LEU A 345 -14.73 19.46 21.12
CA LEU A 345 -14.69 20.05 19.79
C LEU A 345 -13.78 21.28 19.82
N SER A 346 -12.59 21.15 19.23
CA SER A 346 -11.63 22.25 19.06
C SER A 346 -11.44 22.56 17.59
N VAL A 347 -12.05 23.66 17.13
CA VAL A 347 -12.01 24.13 15.73
C VAL A 347 -11.49 25.56 15.64
N SER A 348 -10.75 26.01 16.67
CA SER A 348 -10.23 27.37 16.74
C SER A 348 -9.30 27.70 15.57
N HIS A 349 -9.21 28.97 15.21
CA HIS A 349 -8.37 29.47 14.13
C HIS A 349 -8.60 28.74 12.79
N ASN A 350 -9.86 28.69 12.35
CA ASN A 350 -10.27 28.20 11.05
C ASN A 350 -10.92 29.35 10.23
N ARG A 351 -11.66 29.02 9.17
CA ARG A 351 -12.40 29.96 8.31
C ARG A 351 -13.91 29.76 8.43
N LEU A 352 -14.38 29.24 9.56
CA LEU A 352 -15.79 28.92 9.76
C LEU A 352 -16.63 30.21 9.76
N THR A 353 -17.62 30.25 8.88
CA THR A 353 -18.60 31.35 8.83
C THR A 353 -19.95 30.96 9.45
N ARG A 354 -20.20 29.65 9.55
CA ARG A 354 -21.40 29.01 10.08
C ARG A 354 -21.02 27.73 10.82
N LEU A 355 -21.93 27.24 11.65
CA LEU A 355 -21.82 25.97 12.36
C LEU A 355 -22.93 25.02 11.86
N PRO A 356 -22.70 23.70 11.87
CA PRO A 356 -23.73 22.73 11.49
C PRO A 356 -24.84 22.68 12.55
N GLU A 357 -26.05 22.33 12.15
CA GLU A 357 -27.20 22.27 13.08
C GLU A 357 -26.95 21.24 14.19
N SER A 358 -26.24 20.15 13.92
CA SER A 358 -25.86 19.13 14.92
C SER A 358 -25.08 19.67 16.11
N ILE A 359 -24.54 20.90 16.07
CA ILE A 359 -23.89 21.51 17.22
C ILE A 359 -24.84 21.66 18.42
N ILE A 360 -26.15 21.80 18.18
CA ILE A 360 -27.18 21.89 19.24
C ILE A 360 -27.46 20.53 19.89
N SER A 361 -27.10 19.43 19.22
CA SER A 361 -27.31 18.05 19.67
C SER A 361 -26.13 17.52 20.48
N LEU A 362 -25.11 18.34 20.72
CA LEU A 362 -23.97 17.97 21.55
C LEU A 362 -24.40 17.81 23.03
N PRO A 363 -23.75 16.92 23.78
CA PRO A 363 -23.98 16.78 25.21
C PRO A 363 -23.76 18.11 25.95
N SER A 364 -24.54 18.37 27.00
CA SER A 364 -24.43 19.62 27.78
C SER A 364 -23.07 19.83 28.46
N TYR A 365 -22.30 18.76 28.64
CA TYR A 365 -20.94 18.79 29.19
C TYR A 365 -19.85 18.88 28.09
N ALA A 366 -20.24 18.96 26.81
CA ALA A 366 -19.30 19.06 25.72
C ALA A 366 -18.53 20.39 25.79
N ARG A 367 -17.22 20.30 25.58
CA ARG A 367 -16.34 21.46 25.49
C ARG A 367 -16.21 21.84 24.02
N VAL A 368 -16.47 23.11 23.73
CA VAL A 368 -16.45 23.63 22.37
C VAL A 368 -15.59 24.89 22.32
N ASN A 369 -14.55 24.86 21.49
CA ASN A 369 -13.68 26.00 21.23
C ASN A 369 -13.79 26.42 19.75
N LEU A 370 -14.34 27.62 19.53
CA LEU A 370 -14.57 28.23 18.22
C LEU A 370 -13.70 29.47 17.97
N ASP A 371 -12.78 29.78 18.87
CA ASP A 371 -12.04 31.06 18.86
C ASP A 371 -11.32 31.29 17.53
N GLY A 372 -11.21 32.55 17.10
CA GLY A 372 -10.48 32.87 15.87
C GLY A 372 -11.15 32.39 14.58
N ASN A 373 -12.49 32.23 14.58
CA ASN A 373 -13.28 32.00 13.37
C ASN A 373 -14.14 33.23 13.00
N PRO A 374 -14.31 33.54 11.70
CA PRO A 374 -15.16 34.63 11.23
C PRO A 374 -16.66 34.25 11.24
N LEU A 375 -17.18 33.85 12.40
CA LEU A 375 -18.58 33.46 12.55
C LEU A 375 -19.51 34.66 12.36
N SER A 376 -20.60 34.45 11.62
CA SER A 376 -21.59 35.51 11.43
C SER A 376 -22.39 35.78 12.71
N GLU A 377 -22.88 37.02 12.90
CA GLU A 377 -23.74 37.35 14.06
C GLU A 377 -24.97 36.44 14.15
N ARG A 378 -25.52 36.01 13.01
CA ARG A 378 -26.66 35.07 12.97
C ARG A 378 -26.32 33.67 13.48
N THR A 379 -25.06 33.29 13.50
CA THR A 379 -24.59 32.00 14.03
C THR A 379 -24.37 32.07 15.54
N LEU A 380 -24.24 33.28 16.10
CA LEU A 380 -24.01 33.52 17.53
C LEU A 380 -25.30 33.85 18.30
N ARG A 381 -26.44 33.98 17.61
CA ARG A 381 -27.78 34.16 18.17
C ARG A 381 -28.56 32.87 18.02
#